data_AF-A0A356K7U3-F1
#
_entry.id   AF-A0A356K7U3-F1
#
_cell.length_a   1.000
_cell.length_b   1.000
_cell.length_c   1.000
_cell.angle_alpha   90.00
_cell.angle_beta   90.00
_cell.angle_gamma   90.00
#
_symmetry.space_group_name_H-M   'P 1'
#
loop_
_entity.id
_entity.type
_entity.pdbx_description
1 polymer ?
#
loop_
_entity_poly.entity_id
_entity_poly.type
_entity_poly.pdbx_seq_one_letter_code
_entity_poly.pdbx_strand_id
1 'polypeptide(L)'
;MAEPSTQEHDPSIQDDIFASYTRMGFLETMRVLGRGWFYVRFFKIRFAIKWTLTLLSLMFPVFVLPWGTKIIIDHVALGRDIIGDPGTGYLGYPAWLHPLLAVFQGMSAFEIMAWIVAISVLLVSVFGAYSDAQNDTTEAGMEEGMDTATQQENLTHGGHSFSGGIVGYYEYKMNSRLTQSVNHLIRAKLFERIKALPVTTLDDQRIGDTIYRVMYDAPSINQIFYEVINRPTLSTAVFSAAMYNMWSAYPHVPAVVWAAAAIFPMFILISGPFSSAMRRVQERSRIAGASTTSTI
;
A
#
# COMPACT_ATOMS: atom_id res chain seq x y z
N MET A 1 -3.96 29.68 56.95
CA MET A 1 -5.14 29.11 56.29
C MET A 1 -5.18 29.75 54.91
N ALA A 2 -4.56 29.10 53.91
CA ALA A 2 -4.44 29.64 52.56
C ALA A 2 -5.55 29.01 51.72
N GLU A 3 -6.36 29.86 51.06
CA GLU A 3 -7.39 29.43 50.13
C GLU A 3 -6.77 28.64 48.97
N PRO A 4 -7.39 27.54 48.53
CA PRO A 4 -6.96 26.87 47.31
C PRO A 4 -7.31 27.77 46.11
N SER A 5 -6.29 28.13 45.32
CA SER A 5 -6.50 28.82 44.05
C SER A 5 -7.28 27.90 43.11
N THR A 6 -8.58 28.15 42.97
CA THR A 6 -9.37 27.62 41.85
C THR A 6 -8.88 28.31 40.58
N GLN A 7 -7.88 27.73 39.92
CA GLN A 7 -7.67 28.00 38.50
C GLN A 7 -8.93 27.53 37.79
N GLU A 8 -9.77 28.48 37.41
CA GLU A 8 -10.94 28.27 36.58
C GLU A 8 -10.46 27.61 35.28
N HIS A 9 -10.84 26.35 35.10
CA HIS A 9 -10.52 25.56 33.92
C HIS A 9 -11.32 26.14 32.75
N ASP A 10 -10.72 27.08 32.01
CA ASP A 10 -11.38 27.74 30.89
C ASP A 10 -11.50 26.77 29.69
N PRO A 11 -12.71 26.27 29.38
CA PRO A 11 -12.92 25.33 28.28
C PRO A 11 -12.61 25.96 26.92
N SER A 12 -12.66 27.31 26.80
CA SER A 12 -12.41 28.00 25.54
C SER A 12 -10.95 27.92 25.08
N ILE A 13 -10.00 27.86 26.02
CA ILE A 13 -8.56 27.71 25.73
C ILE A 13 -8.26 26.28 25.27
N GLN A 14 -8.92 25.28 25.85
CA GLN A 14 -8.80 23.90 25.41
C GLN A 14 -9.40 23.74 24.00
N ASP A 15 -10.58 24.30 23.77
CA ASP A 15 -11.24 24.31 22.46
C ASP A 15 -10.39 25.01 21.39
N ASP A 16 -9.69 26.11 21.72
CA ASP A 16 -8.78 26.82 20.79
C ASP A 16 -7.49 26.04 20.51
N ILE A 17 -6.90 25.40 21.53
CA ILE A 17 -5.72 24.54 21.38
C ILE A 17 -6.10 23.32 20.52
N PHE A 18 -7.22 22.65 20.82
CA PHE A 18 -7.73 21.55 20.01
C PHE A 18 -8.11 22.00 18.59
N ALA A 19 -8.76 23.16 18.42
CA ALA A 19 -9.08 23.72 17.11
C ALA A 19 -7.83 24.01 16.27
N SER A 20 -6.72 24.45 16.90
CA SER A 20 -5.45 24.71 16.23
C SER A 20 -4.76 23.44 15.69
N TYR A 21 -4.84 22.31 16.40
CA TYR A 21 -4.34 21.01 15.91
C TYR A 21 -5.22 20.41 14.79
N THR A 22 -6.46 20.88 14.66
CA THR A 22 -7.49 20.24 13.83
C THR A 22 -7.52 20.76 12.38
N ARG A 23 -6.82 21.85 12.06
CA ARG A 23 -6.71 22.37 10.67
C ARG A 23 -5.28 22.38 10.16
N MET A 24 -4.62 21.22 10.13
CA MET A 24 -3.39 21.10 9.33
C MET A 24 -3.71 21.36 7.86
N GLY A 25 -3.11 22.42 7.32
CA GLY A 25 -3.18 22.73 5.89
C GLY A 25 -2.51 21.63 5.06
N PHE A 26 -2.81 21.58 3.76
CA PHE A 26 -2.17 20.62 2.85
C PHE A 26 -0.64 20.74 2.88
N LEU A 27 -0.12 21.97 2.85
CA LEU A 27 1.32 22.24 2.88
C LEU A 27 1.98 21.80 4.19
N GLU A 28 1.28 21.96 5.31
CA GLU A 28 1.78 21.54 6.62
C GLU A 28 1.80 20.02 6.72
N THR A 29 0.75 19.36 6.23
CA THR A 29 0.69 17.91 6.09
C THR A 29 1.85 17.41 5.23
N MET A 30 2.07 18.00 4.04
CA MET A 30 3.20 17.64 3.17
C MET A 30 4.56 17.87 3.83
N ARG A 31 4.72 18.93 4.63
CA ARG A 31 5.95 19.18 5.40
C ARG A 31 6.21 18.09 6.44
N VAL A 32 5.18 17.67 7.18
CA VAL A 32 5.29 16.58 8.16
C VAL A 32 5.65 15.27 7.47
N LEU A 33 5.02 14.98 6.33
CA LEU A 33 5.31 13.80 5.52
C LEU A 33 6.75 13.81 4.98
N GLY A 34 7.23 14.96 4.51
CA GLY A 34 8.62 15.15 4.09
C GLY A 34 9.63 14.96 5.23
N ARG A 35 9.28 15.33 6.46
CA ARG A 35 10.10 15.01 7.64
C ARG A 35 10.09 13.52 7.96
N GLY A 36 8.96 12.85 7.79
CA GLY A 36 8.86 11.38 7.84
C GLY A 36 9.83 10.74 6.86
N TRP A 37 9.77 11.15 5.58
CA TRP A 37 10.63 10.66 4.49
C TRP A 37 12.12 10.63 4.86
N PHE A 38 12.59 11.62 5.62
CA PHE A 38 13.98 11.71 6.00
C PHE A 38 14.51 10.45 6.72
N TYR A 39 13.67 9.71 7.44
CA TYR A 39 14.10 8.47 8.10
C TYR A 39 14.35 7.31 7.13
N VAL A 40 13.77 7.33 5.93
CA VAL A 40 14.06 6.34 4.86
C VAL A 40 15.54 6.35 4.49
N ARG A 41 16.24 7.49 4.66
CA ARG A 41 17.66 7.62 4.34
C ARG A 41 18.55 6.64 5.10
N PHE A 42 18.11 6.14 6.26
CA PHE A 42 18.87 5.18 7.07
C PHE A 42 18.70 3.74 6.57
N PHE A 43 17.71 3.47 5.71
CA PHE A 43 17.37 2.13 5.23
C PHE A 43 17.22 2.06 3.70
N LYS A 44 17.92 2.93 2.94
CA LYS A 44 17.75 3.11 1.49
C LYS A 44 17.73 1.81 0.69
N ILE A 45 18.66 0.89 0.96
CA ILE A 45 18.77 -0.37 0.22
C ILE A 45 17.56 -1.28 0.51
N ARG A 46 17.22 -1.47 1.79
CA ARG A 46 16.07 -2.31 2.19
C ARG A 46 14.76 -1.73 1.67
N PHE A 47 14.65 -0.41 1.70
CA PHE A 47 13.51 0.32 1.15
C PHE A 47 13.42 0.14 -0.37
N ALA A 48 14.53 0.30 -1.10
CA ALA A 48 14.56 0.12 -2.56
C ALA A 48 14.20 -1.33 -2.95
N ILE A 49 14.77 -2.33 -2.25
CA ILE A 49 14.44 -3.74 -2.46
C ILE A 49 12.96 -3.97 -2.23
N LYS A 50 12.40 -3.49 -1.11
CA LYS A 50 10.96 -3.61 -0.85
C LYS A 50 10.18 -2.98 -1.99
N TRP A 51 10.47 -1.73 -2.33
CA TRP A 51 9.73 -0.99 -3.35
C TRP A 51 9.74 -1.73 -4.70
N THR A 52 10.90 -2.24 -5.13
CA THR A 52 11.04 -3.01 -6.37
C THR A 52 10.27 -4.33 -6.31
N LEU A 53 10.35 -5.07 -5.20
CA LEU A 53 9.60 -6.32 -5.05
C LEU A 53 8.09 -6.09 -5.08
N THR A 54 7.61 -5.07 -4.37
CA THR A 54 6.18 -4.72 -4.40
C THR A 54 5.74 -4.27 -5.78
N LEU A 55 6.58 -3.49 -6.47
CA LEU A 55 6.30 -3.10 -7.85
C LEU A 55 6.20 -4.33 -8.74
N LEU A 56 7.12 -5.29 -8.61
CA LEU A 56 7.08 -6.54 -9.36
C LEU A 56 5.81 -7.34 -9.02
N SER A 57 5.48 -7.50 -7.74
CA SER A 57 4.27 -8.16 -7.26
C SER A 57 2.99 -7.53 -7.82
N LEU A 58 2.94 -6.20 -7.94
CA LEU A 58 1.78 -5.49 -8.49
C LEU A 58 1.74 -5.46 -10.02
N MET A 59 2.90 -5.45 -10.68
CA MET A 59 2.99 -5.52 -12.15
C MET A 59 2.66 -6.93 -12.65
N PHE A 60 2.98 -7.97 -11.88
CA PHE A 60 2.78 -9.36 -12.29
C PHE A 60 1.32 -9.68 -12.70
N PRO A 61 0.28 -9.33 -11.92
CA PRO A 61 -1.11 -9.45 -12.34
C PRO A 61 -1.40 -8.74 -13.65
N VAL A 62 -0.95 -7.49 -13.81
CA VAL A 62 -1.22 -6.69 -15.01
C VAL A 62 -0.58 -7.29 -16.27
N PHE A 63 0.64 -7.81 -16.14
CA PHE A 63 1.40 -8.32 -17.28
C PHE A 63 1.21 -9.80 -17.54
N VAL A 64 0.85 -10.65 -16.58
CA VAL A 64 0.93 -12.10 -16.79
C VAL A 64 -0.43 -12.77 -16.73
N LEU A 65 -1.24 -12.44 -15.72
CA LEU A 65 -2.43 -13.22 -15.37
C LEU A 65 -3.55 -13.20 -16.42
N PRO A 66 -3.89 -12.06 -17.07
CA PRO A 66 -4.93 -12.02 -18.10
C PRO A 66 -4.61 -12.88 -19.32
N TRP A 67 -3.33 -12.98 -19.66
CA TRP A 67 -2.90 -13.52 -20.95
C TRP A 67 -2.91 -15.03 -20.98
N GLY A 68 -2.58 -15.70 -19.87
CA GLY A 68 -2.68 -17.16 -19.79
C GLY A 68 -4.11 -17.64 -20.07
N THR A 69 -5.09 -17.01 -19.42
CA THR A 69 -6.52 -17.28 -19.65
C THR A 69 -6.93 -16.97 -21.09
N LYS A 70 -6.47 -15.84 -21.65
CA LYS A 70 -6.76 -15.47 -23.04
C LYS A 70 -6.24 -16.50 -24.05
N ILE A 71 -5.00 -16.98 -23.87
CA ILE A 71 -4.41 -18.00 -24.76
C ILE A 71 -5.23 -19.29 -24.72
N ILE A 72 -5.68 -19.73 -23.55
CA ILE A 72 -6.57 -20.90 -23.43
C ILE A 72 -7.87 -20.67 -24.21
N ILE A 73 -8.51 -19.52 -24.03
CA ILE A 73 -9.78 -19.21 -24.70
C ILE A 73 -9.60 -19.16 -26.22
N ASP A 74 -8.64 -18.39 -26.71
CA ASP A 74 -8.49 -18.13 -28.15
C ASP A 74 -7.94 -19.36 -28.91
N HIS A 75 -6.95 -20.06 -28.35
CA HIS A 75 -6.22 -21.09 -29.11
C HIS A 75 -6.58 -22.52 -28.73
N VAL A 76 -7.01 -22.78 -27.49
CA VAL A 76 -7.42 -24.13 -27.05
C VAL A 76 -8.93 -24.32 -27.21
N ALA A 77 -9.74 -23.37 -26.74
CA ALA A 77 -11.21 -23.50 -26.78
C ALA A 77 -11.81 -23.09 -28.14
N LEU A 78 -11.40 -21.95 -28.69
CA LEU A 78 -11.89 -21.46 -29.98
C LEU A 78 -11.10 -21.99 -31.18
N GLY A 79 -9.95 -22.63 -30.94
CA GLY A 79 -9.11 -23.23 -31.99
C GLY A 79 -8.60 -22.23 -33.03
N ARG A 80 -8.48 -20.95 -32.66
CA ARG A 80 -7.95 -19.93 -33.57
C ARG A 80 -6.46 -20.16 -33.75
N ASP A 81 -6.00 -20.10 -35.00
CA ASP A 81 -4.57 -20.13 -35.28
C ASP A 81 -3.88 -18.88 -34.72
N ILE A 82 -2.70 -19.08 -34.13
CA ILE A 82 -1.90 -18.00 -33.53
C ILE A 82 -1.45 -16.97 -34.59
N ILE A 83 -1.25 -17.42 -35.84
CA ILE A 83 -0.86 -16.58 -36.99
C ILE A 83 -1.73 -16.92 -38.22
N GLY A 84 -3.03 -17.16 -38.05
CA GLY A 84 -3.84 -17.74 -39.12
C GLY A 84 -5.05 -16.96 -39.63
N ASP A 85 -5.40 -15.79 -39.07
CA ASP A 85 -6.34 -14.93 -39.79
C ASP A 85 -5.55 -13.97 -40.71
N PRO A 86 -5.81 -13.97 -42.04
CA PRO A 86 -5.16 -13.06 -42.97
C PRO A 86 -5.41 -11.61 -42.57
N GLY A 87 -4.42 -10.98 -41.94
CA GLY A 87 -4.47 -9.58 -41.50
C GLY A 87 -4.53 -9.37 -39.99
N THR A 88 -4.69 -10.41 -39.15
CA THR A 88 -4.79 -10.22 -37.69
C THR A 88 -3.55 -10.60 -36.88
N GLY A 89 -2.64 -11.46 -37.37
CA GLY A 89 -1.36 -11.72 -36.68
C GLY A 89 -1.47 -11.86 -35.14
N TYR A 90 -0.58 -11.17 -34.39
CA TYR A 90 -0.62 -11.12 -32.92
C TYR A 90 -1.62 -10.10 -32.33
N LEU A 91 -2.68 -9.73 -33.07
CA LEU A 91 -3.65 -8.74 -32.60
C LEU A 91 -4.32 -9.19 -31.30
N GLY A 92 -4.49 -8.26 -30.37
CA GLY A 92 -5.08 -8.54 -29.07
C GLY A 92 -4.10 -9.07 -28.04
N TYR A 93 -2.81 -9.22 -28.37
CA TYR A 93 -1.75 -9.54 -27.42
C TYR A 93 -0.68 -8.44 -27.40
N PRO A 94 -0.15 -8.09 -26.21
CA PRO A 94 0.93 -7.11 -26.11
C PRO A 94 2.20 -7.60 -26.83
N ALA A 95 3.00 -6.65 -27.30
CA ALA A 95 4.22 -6.92 -28.08
C ALA A 95 5.23 -7.80 -27.34
N TRP A 96 5.32 -7.66 -26.02
CA TRP A 96 6.25 -8.44 -25.20
C TRP A 96 5.89 -9.94 -25.14
N LEU A 97 4.64 -10.32 -25.44
CA LEU A 97 4.18 -11.71 -25.45
C LEU A 97 4.37 -12.39 -26.81
N HIS A 98 4.60 -11.62 -27.88
CA HIS A 98 4.75 -12.15 -29.25
C HIS A 98 5.84 -13.24 -29.37
N PRO A 99 7.02 -13.14 -28.73
CA PRO A 99 8.02 -14.20 -28.78
C PRO A 99 7.54 -15.53 -28.20
N LEU A 100 6.70 -15.50 -27.15
CA LEU A 100 6.13 -16.71 -26.56
C LEU A 100 5.08 -17.32 -27.49
N LEU A 101 4.21 -16.49 -28.08
CA LEU A 101 3.20 -16.94 -29.05
C LEU A 101 3.83 -17.58 -30.29
N ALA A 102 4.98 -17.05 -30.75
CA ALA A 102 5.73 -17.65 -31.84
C ALA A 102 6.21 -19.07 -31.53
N VAL A 103 6.52 -19.39 -30.26
CA VAL A 103 6.87 -20.77 -29.85
C VAL A 103 5.67 -21.71 -29.98
N PHE A 104 4.46 -21.23 -29.70
CA PHE A 104 3.24 -22.01 -29.81
C PHE A 104 2.73 -22.17 -31.25
N GLN A 105 3.35 -21.49 -32.21
CA GLN A 105 2.92 -21.53 -33.61
C GLN A 105 3.01 -22.96 -34.16
N GLY A 106 1.90 -23.44 -34.74
CA GLY A 106 1.82 -24.78 -35.33
C GLY A 106 1.70 -25.91 -34.32
N MET A 107 1.66 -25.61 -33.01
CA MET A 107 1.35 -26.59 -31.97
C MET A 107 -0.15 -26.90 -31.96
N SER A 108 -0.49 -28.14 -31.64
CA SER A 108 -1.86 -28.55 -31.37
C SER A 108 -2.41 -27.92 -30.09
N ALA A 109 -3.74 -27.85 -29.96
CA ALA A 109 -4.41 -27.35 -28.75
C ALA A 109 -3.95 -28.09 -27.47
N PHE A 110 -3.67 -29.38 -27.57
CA PHE A 110 -3.17 -30.18 -26.44
C PHE A 110 -1.75 -29.77 -26.03
N GLU A 111 -0.85 -29.57 -26.98
CA GLU A 111 0.53 -29.13 -26.70
C GLU A 111 0.56 -27.74 -26.07
N ILE A 112 -0.25 -26.81 -26.58
CA ILE A 112 -0.42 -25.47 -26.00
C ILE A 112 -0.91 -25.57 -24.55
N MET A 113 -1.95 -26.39 -24.31
CA MET A 113 -2.50 -26.58 -22.97
C MET A 113 -1.45 -27.17 -22.01
N ALA A 114 -0.66 -28.16 -22.44
CA ALA A 114 0.40 -28.75 -21.62
C ALA A 114 1.46 -27.72 -21.22
N TRP A 115 1.88 -26.85 -22.15
CA TRP A 115 2.80 -25.75 -21.86
C TRP A 115 2.21 -24.73 -20.89
N ILE A 116 0.94 -24.33 -21.08
CA ILE A 116 0.28 -23.39 -20.18
C ILE A 116 0.18 -23.97 -18.78
N VAL A 117 -0.18 -25.25 -18.62
CA VAL A 117 -0.21 -25.92 -17.32
C VAL A 117 1.17 -25.92 -16.66
N ALA A 118 2.23 -26.24 -17.40
CA ALA A 118 3.60 -26.22 -16.88
C ALA A 118 4.00 -24.81 -16.41
N ILE A 119 3.68 -23.78 -17.20
CA ILE A 119 3.90 -22.38 -16.84
C ILE A 119 3.08 -22.01 -15.60
N SER A 120 1.80 -22.37 -15.55
CA SER A 120 0.92 -22.09 -14.40
C SER A 120 1.44 -22.71 -13.12
N VAL A 121 1.93 -23.97 -13.13
CA VAL A 121 2.55 -24.60 -11.96
C VAL A 121 3.77 -23.81 -11.48
N LEU A 122 4.61 -23.33 -12.41
CA LEU A 122 5.75 -22.48 -12.08
C LEU A 122 5.31 -21.13 -11.51
N LEU A 123 4.28 -20.50 -12.10
CA LEU A 123 3.75 -19.22 -11.63
C LEU A 123 3.12 -19.34 -10.24
N VAL A 124 2.35 -20.39 -9.95
CA VAL A 124 1.81 -20.65 -8.60
C VAL A 124 2.93 -20.85 -7.60
N SER A 125 3.98 -21.60 -7.95
CA SER A 125 5.08 -21.86 -7.03
C SER A 125 5.88 -20.59 -6.71
N VAL A 126 6.13 -19.74 -7.71
CA VAL A 126 6.98 -18.55 -7.57
C VAL A 126 6.21 -17.34 -7.06
N PHE A 127 5.02 -17.08 -7.62
CA PHE A 127 4.22 -15.87 -7.37
C PHE A 127 2.89 -16.14 -6.66
N GLY A 128 2.51 -17.41 -6.42
CA GLY A 128 1.24 -17.75 -5.78
C GLY A 128 0.00 -17.53 -6.66
N ALA A 129 0.17 -17.36 -7.97
CA ALA A 129 -0.92 -17.00 -8.86
C ALA A 129 -0.74 -17.54 -10.27
N TYR A 130 -1.85 -17.84 -10.96
CA TYR A 130 -1.82 -18.19 -12.40
C TYR A 130 -2.98 -17.63 -13.21
N SER A 131 -4.02 -17.08 -12.58
CA SER A 131 -5.09 -16.33 -13.24
C SER A 131 -5.59 -15.20 -12.33
N ASP A 132 -6.30 -14.22 -12.88
CA ASP A 132 -6.85 -13.10 -12.08
C ASP A 132 -7.77 -13.58 -10.95
N ALA A 133 -8.51 -14.67 -11.16
CA ALA A 133 -9.40 -15.25 -10.16
C ALA A 133 -8.65 -16.07 -9.10
N GLN A 134 -7.44 -16.52 -9.40
CA GLN A 134 -6.62 -17.39 -8.55
C GLN A 134 -5.27 -16.70 -8.32
N ASN A 135 -5.33 -15.61 -7.55
CA ASN A 135 -4.20 -14.79 -7.16
C ASN A 135 -4.11 -14.73 -5.64
N ASP A 136 -3.13 -15.42 -5.08
CA ASP A 136 -2.91 -15.46 -3.64
C ASP A 136 -1.96 -14.34 -3.19
N THR A 137 -2.10 -13.94 -1.93
CA THR A 137 -1.28 -12.89 -1.30
C THR A 137 -0.66 -13.41 -0.03
N THR A 138 0.59 -13.03 0.25
CA THR A 138 1.24 -13.41 1.51
C THR A 138 0.95 -12.37 2.57
N GLU A 139 0.18 -12.72 3.59
CA GLU A 139 -0.04 -11.90 4.76
C GLU A 139 0.26 -12.69 6.03
N ALA A 140 0.87 -12.04 7.01
CA ALA A 140 0.91 -12.55 8.36
C ALA A 140 0.74 -11.42 9.35
N GLY A 141 -0.21 -11.62 10.26
CA GLY A 141 -0.49 -10.77 11.39
C GLY A 141 -0.82 -11.61 12.61
N MET A 142 -0.78 -10.98 13.77
CA MET A 142 -1.31 -11.55 15.00
C MET A 142 -2.80 -11.21 15.10
N GLU A 143 -3.55 -12.05 15.81
CA GLU A 143 -4.96 -11.78 16.06
C GLU A 143 -5.10 -10.50 16.90
N GLU A 144 -5.80 -9.51 16.37
CA GLU A 144 -5.94 -8.20 17.01
C GLU A 144 -7.20 -8.17 17.89
N GLY A 145 -7.06 -7.64 19.11
CA GLY A 145 -8.17 -7.35 20.01
C GLY A 145 -8.75 -5.95 19.81
N MET A 146 -9.74 -5.61 20.64
CA MET A 146 -10.24 -4.24 20.77
C MET A 146 -9.29 -3.32 21.53
N ASP A 147 -8.25 -3.86 22.17
CA ASP A 147 -7.24 -3.10 22.88
C ASP A 147 -6.18 -2.54 21.93
N THR A 148 -5.63 -1.39 22.27
CA THR A 148 -4.61 -0.73 21.45
C THR A 148 -3.26 -1.46 21.47
N ALA A 149 -2.99 -2.30 22.46
CA ALA A 149 -1.68 -2.96 22.58
C ALA A 149 -1.50 -4.04 21.53
N THR A 150 -2.50 -4.92 21.35
CA THR A 150 -2.48 -5.96 20.32
C THR A 150 -2.41 -5.38 18.90
N GLN A 151 -3.16 -4.31 18.61
CA GLN A 151 -3.10 -3.61 17.32
C GLN A 151 -1.71 -3.01 17.04
N GLN A 152 -1.07 -2.39 18.04
CA GLN A 152 0.27 -1.83 17.88
C GLN A 152 1.36 -2.91 17.76
N GLU A 153 1.15 -4.06 18.41
CA GLU A 153 2.01 -5.22 18.24
C GLU A 153 1.96 -5.73 16.80
N ASN A 154 0.75 -5.82 16.22
CA ASN A 154 0.59 -6.20 14.83
C ASN A 154 1.14 -5.14 13.86
N LEU A 155 0.99 -3.84 14.13
CA LEU A 155 1.64 -2.78 13.33
C LEU A 155 3.18 -2.84 13.38
N THR A 156 3.75 -3.47 14.41
CA THR A 156 5.20 -3.63 14.57
C THR A 156 5.71 -4.88 13.86
N HIS A 157 4.96 -5.99 13.91
CA HIS A 157 5.41 -7.32 13.48
C HIS A 157 4.75 -7.82 12.19
N GLY A 158 3.53 -7.39 11.94
CA GLY A 158 2.72 -7.74 10.80
C GLY A 158 3.33 -7.26 9.48
N GLY A 159 2.91 -7.91 8.41
CA GLY A 159 3.36 -7.55 7.08
C GLY A 159 2.56 -8.27 6.02
N HIS A 160 2.55 -7.66 4.84
CA HIS A 160 1.83 -8.16 3.69
C HIS A 160 2.68 -8.06 2.42
N SER A 161 2.36 -8.89 1.44
CA SER A 161 2.82 -8.84 0.07
C SER A 161 1.63 -9.06 -0.86
N PHE A 162 1.64 -8.35 -1.98
CA PHE A 162 0.63 -8.51 -3.03
C PHE A 162 0.85 -9.75 -3.91
N SER A 163 1.91 -10.52 -3.66
CA SER A 163 2.13 -11.82 -4.28
C SER A 163 2.16 -12.91 -3.23
N GLY A 164 1.85 -14.13 -3.66
CA GLY A 164 2.04 -15.35 -2.90
C GLY A 164 3.36 -16.03 -3.23
N GLY A 165 3.42 -17.33 -2.96
CA GLY A 165 4.58 -18.17 -3.30
C GLY A 165 5.89 -17.70 -2.69
N ILE A 166 7.00 -18.01 -3.36
CA ILE A 166 8.35 -17.71 -2.89
C ILE A 166 8.64 -16.20 -2.89
N VAL A 167 8.18 -15.47 -3.92
CA VAL A 167 8.40 -14.02 -4.04
C VAL A 167 7.65 -13.29 -2.93
N GLY A 168 6.39 -13.67 -2.70
CA GLY A 168 5.56 -13.11 -1.64
C GLY A 168 6.15 -13.32 -0.25
N TYR A 169 6.61 -14.54 0.03
CA TYR A 169 7.30 -14.86 1.29
C TYR A 169 8.56 -14.03 1.50
N TYR A 170 9.39 -13.86 0.46
CA TYR A 170 10.60 -13.05 0.56
C TYR A 170 10.30 -11.56 0.76
N GLU A 171 9.32 -11.01 0.02
CA GLU A 171 8.87 -9.63 0.18
C GLU A 171 8.33 -9.39 1.60
N TYR A 172 7.46 -10.28 2.09
CA TYR A 172 6.93 -10.24 3.46
C TYR A 172 8.05 -10.20 4.50
N LYS A 173 9.03 -11.11 4.41
CA LYS A 173 10.14 -11.20 5.37
C LYS A 173 11.01 -9.96 5.34
N MET A 174 11.24 -9.38 4.16
CA MET A 174 11.97 -8.12 4.01
C MET A 174 11.19 -6.95 4.62
N ASN A 175 9.87 -6.90 4.40
CA ASN A 175 8.99 -5.88 4.95
C ASN A 175 8.98 -5.91 6.48
N SER A 176 8.74 -7.07 7.10
CA SER A 176 8.71 -7.22 8.56
C SER A 176 10.04 -6.79 9.20
N ARG A 177 11.18 -7.17 8.61
CA ARG A 177 12.52 -6.72 9.08
C ARG A 177 12.73 -5.22 8.94
N LEU A 178 12.23 -4.61 7.86
CA LEU A 178 12.33 -3.17 7.64
C LEU A 178 11.52 -2.41 8.69
N THR A 179 10.25 -2.77 8.86
CA THR A 179 9.32 -2.20 9.85
C THR A 179 9.90 -2.28 11.26
N GLN A 180 10.38 -3.46 11.68
CA GLN A 180 11.02 -3.63 12.99
C GLN A 180 12.27 -2.76 13.17
N SER A 181 13.11 -2.65 12.13
CA SER A 181 14.33 -1.83 12.20
C SER A 181 14.02 -0.33 12.29
N VAL A 182 13.01 0.13 11.57
CA VAL A 182 12.52 1.51 11.61
C VAL A 182 11.94 1.83 12.99
N ASN A 183 11.09 0.96 13.51
CA ASN A 183 10.52 1.10 14.86
C ASN A 183 11.59 1.17 15.94
N HIS A 184 12.56 0.26 15.91
CA HIS A 184 13.65 0.24 16.87
C HIS A 184 14.44 1.56 16.83
N LEU A 185 14.77 2.07 15.63
CA LEU A 185 15.47 3.34 15.47
C LEU A 185 14.69 4.52 16.04
N ILE A 186 13.38 4.59 15.75
CA ILE A 186 12.52 5.69 16.21
C ILE A 186 12.38 5.64 17.73
N ARG A 187 12.07 4.47 18.29
CA ARG A 187 11.95 4.27 19.74
C ARG A 187 13.24 4.64 20.47
N ALA A 188 14.40 4.20 19.97
CA ALA A 188 15.69 4.53 20.56
C ALA A 188 15.97 6.04 20.55
N LYS A 189 15.74 6.73 19.42
CA LYS A 189 15.94 8.18 19.29
C LYS A 189 14.96 8.98 20.14
N LEU A 190 13.71 8.55 20.21
CA LEU A 190 12.70 9.21 21.03
C LEU A 190 13.07 9.09 22.51
N PHE A 191 13.44 7.88 22.96
CA PHE A 191 13.88 7.64 24.33
C PHE A 191 15.14 8.43 24.71
N GLU A 192 16.13 8.50 23.82
CA GLU A 192 17.33 9.32 24.01
C GLU A 192 16.98 10.81 24.17
N ARG A 193 16.09 11.34 23.32
CA ARG A 193 15.65 12.73 23.39
C ARG A 193 14.86 13.03 24.65
N ILE A 194 13.98 12.11 25.08
CA ILE A 194 13.22 12.25 26.33
C ILE A 194 14.17 12.35 27.52
N LYS A 195 15.20 11.49 27.59
CA LYS A 195 16.21 11.55 28.67
C LYS A 195 17.04 12.83 28.67
N ALA A 196 17.15 13.51 27.53
CA ALA A 196 17.90 14.76 27.40
C ALA A 196 17.04 16.00 27.71
N LEU A 197 15.75 15.84 28.01
CA LEU A 197 14.89 16.97 28.35
C LEU A 197 15.21 17.51 29.75
N PRO A 198 15.09 18.84 29.97
CA PRO A 198 15.19 19.42 31.30
C PRO A 198 14.14 18.82 32.25
N VAL A 199 14.53 18.64 33.52
CA VAL A 199 13.64 18.10 34.56
C VAL A 199 12.35 18.91 34.70
N THR A 200 12.40 20.23 34.48
CA THR A 200 11.22 21.11 34.50
C THR A 200 10.18 20.72 33.45
N THR A 201 10.60 20.34 32.24
CA THR A 201 9.69 19.89 31.18
C THR A 201 9.17 18.47 31.42
N LEU A 202 9.97 17.63 32.08
CA LEU A 202 9.57 16.27 32.45
C LEU A 202 8.56 16.27 33.62
N ASP A 203 8.66 17.22 34.54
CA ASP A 203 7.74 17.38 35.67
C ASP A 203 6.35 17.86 35.22
N ASP A 204 6.31 18.74 34.21
CA ASP A 204 5.07 19.24 33.60
C ASP A 204 4.30 18.18 32.77
N GLN A 205 4.95 17.07 32.39
CA GLN A 205 4.34 16.03 31.56
C GLN A 205 4.13 14.73 32.34
N ARG A 206 2.95 14.12 32.22
CA ARG A 206 2.71 12.79 32.80
C ARG A 206 3.66 11.79 32.14
N ILE A 207 4.45 11.07 32.95
CA ILE A 207 5.37 10.01 32.49
C ILE A 207 4.63 9.00 31.58
N GLY A 208 3.37 8.68 31.90
CA GLY A 208 2.52 7.81 31.10
C GLY A 208 2.30 8.29 29.66
N ASP A 209 2.10 9.59 29.42
CA ASP A 209 1.92 10.14 28.05
C ASP A 209 3.21 10.00 27.23
N THR A 210 4.35 10.24 27.87
CA THR A 210 5.66 10.10 27.22
C THR A 210 5.94 8.65 26.83
N ILE A 211 5.65 7.70 27.73
CA ILE A 211 5.78 6.26 27.42
C ILE A 211 4.74 5.82 26.38
N TYR A 212 3.52 6.35 26.44
CA TYR A 212 2.46 6.03 25.48
C TYR A 212 2.89 6.41 24.06
N ARG A 213 3.44 7.60 23.85
CA ARG A 213 3.95 8.03 22.53
C ARG A 213 5.08 7.12 22.01
N VAL A 214 5.96 6.65 22.88
CA VAL A 214 7.04 5.73 22.50
C VAL A 214 6.51 4.34 22.12
N MET A 215 5.52 3.85 22.87
CA MET A 215 4.99 2.50 22.71
C MET A 215 3.97 2.41 21.57
N TYR A 216 3.04 3.36 21.48
CA TYR A 216 1.85 3.30 20.63
C TYR A 216 1.89 4.26 19.43
N ASP A 217 2.54 5.43 19.52
CA ASP A 217 2.61 6.34 18.35
C ASP A 217 3.76 6.00 17.41
N ALA A 218 4.90 5.53 17.94
CA ALA A 218 6.07 5.19 17.11
C ALA A 218 5.78 4.11 16.04
N PRO A 219 5.03 3.02 16.31
CA PRO A 219 4.70 2.01 15.30
C PRO A 219 3.82 2.53 14.16
N SER A 220 2.97 3.52 14.44
CA SER A 220 2.08 4.14 13.45
C SER A 220 2.85 4.83 12.30
N ILE A 221 4.13 5.19 12.53
CA ILE A 221 4.98 5.77 11.49
C ILE A 221 5.22 4.81 10.31
N ASN A 222 5.21 3.49 10.53
CA ASN A 222 5.39 2.53 9.43
C ASN A 222 4.26 2.61 8.40
N GLN A 223 3.03 2.80 8.88
CA GLN A 223 1.87 2.93 8.01
C GLN A 223 1.94 4.23 7.19
N ILE A 224 2.45 5.32 7.78
CA ILE A 224 2.70 6.57 7.05
C ILE A 224 3.71 6.33 5.92
N PHE A 225 4.81 5.62 6.17
CA PHE A 225 5.77 5.26 5.12
C PHE A 225 5.14 4.44 4.00
N TYR A 226 4.27 3.50 4.33
CA TYR A 226 3.62 2.66 3.33
C TYR A 226 2.57 3.44 2.51
N GLU A 227 1.64 4.11 3.17
CA GLU A 227 0.49 4.76 2.56
C GLU A 227 0.84 6.03 1.78
N VAL A 228 1.82 6.80 2.26
CA VAL A 228 2.12 8.11 1.67
C VAL A 228 3.15 8.00 0.55
N ILE A 229 4.04 7.03 0.63
CA ILE A 229 5.19 6.94 -0.28
C ILE A 229 5.03 5.78 -1.24
N ASN A 230 4.91 4.57 -0.71
CA ASN A 230 4.92 3.39 -1.54
C ASN A 230 3.64 3.35 -2.37
N ARG A 231 2.48 3.53 -1.74
CA ARG A 231 1.20 3.36 -2.44
C ARG A 231 1.01 4.31 -3.63
N PRO A 232 1.27 5.63 -3.54
CA PRO A 232 1.06 6.53 -4.69
C PRO A 232 2.08 6.32 -5.81
N THR A 233 3.35 6.04 -5.47
CA THR A 233 4.39 5.82 -6.47
C THR A 233 4.17 4.50 -7.22
N LEU A 234 3.83 3.43 -6.49
CA LEU A 234 3.51 2.12 -7.07
C LEU A 234 2.23 2.16 -7.89
N SER A 235 1.16 2.79 -7.40
CA SER A 235 -0.11 2.86 -8.14
C SER A 235 0.03 3.60 -9.47
N THR A 236 0.83 4.68 -9.48
CA THR A 236 1.13 5.43 -10.70
C THR A 236 1.88 4.57 -11.71
N ALA A 237 2.91 3.85 -11.26
CA ALA A 237 3.68 2.95 -12.11
C ALA A 237 2.83 1.81 -12.69
N VAL A 238 2.00 1.18 -11.86
CA VAL A 238 1.09 0.10 -12.27
C VAL A 238 0.05 0.60 -13.27
N PHE A 239 -0.54 1.78 -13.04
CA PHE A 239 -1.47 2.39 -13.98
C PHE A 239 -0.80 2.66 -15.34
N SER A 240 0.39 3.26 -15.36
CA SER A 240 1.15 3.48 -16.59
C SER A 240 1.44 2.17 -17.33
N ALA A 241 1.75 1.11 -16.58
CA ALA A 241 2.05 -0.19 -17.17
C ALA A 241 0.80 -0.90 -17.71
N ALA A 242 -0.37 -0.74 -17.07
CA ALA A 242 -1.65 -1.18 -17.59
C ALA A 242 -2.02 -0.45 -18.88
N MET A 243 -1.84 0.89 -18.91
CA MET A 243 -2.04 1.71 -20.10
C MET A 243 -1.14 1.27 -21.26
N TYR A 244 0.14 1.00 -20.98
CA TYR A 244 1.08 0.47 -21.97
C TYR A 244 0.64 -0.88 -22.53
N ASN A 245 0.25 -1.83 -21.67
CA ASN A 245 -0.24 -3.15 -22.11
C ASN A 245 -1.44 -3.02 -23.04
N MET A 246 -2.40 -2.17 -22.67
CA MET A 246 -3.63 -2.04 -23.42
C MET A 246 -3.42 -1.33 -24.76
N TRP A 247 -2.57 -0.30 -24.77
CA TRP A 247 -2.15 0.34 -26.02
C TRP A 247 -1.41 -0.63 -26.95
N SER A 248 -0.53 -1.46 -26.38
CA SER A 248 0.21 -2.46 -27.16
C SER A 248 -0.66 -3.61 -27.67
N ALA A 249 -1.66 -4.04 -26.90
CA ALA A 249 -2.54 -5.16 -27.28
C ALA A 249 -3.64 -4.75 -28.26
N TYR A 250 -4.18 -3.53 -28.12
CA TYR A 250 -5.32 -3.03 -28.90
C TYR A 250 -5.03 -1.69 -29.60
N PRO A 251 -3.93 -1.55 -30.37
CA PRO A 251 -3.57 -0.27 -30.99
C PRO A 251 -4.61 0.22 -32.01
N HIS A 252 -5.39 -0.70 -32.60
CA HIS A 252 -6.41 -0.40 -33.60
C HIS A 252 -7.78 -0.03 -33.02
N VAL A 253 -7.97 -0.18 -31.70
CA VAL A 253 -9.24 0.13 -31.02
C VAL A 253 -8.99 1.22 -29.97
N PRO A 254 -8.77 2.49 -30.40
CA PRO A 254 -8.40 3.56 -29.49
C PRO A 254 -9.48 3.86 -28.44
N ALA A 255 -10.74 3.55 -28.72
CA ALA A 255 -11.85 3.71 -27.78
C ALA A 255 -11.61 2.99 -26.44
N VAL A 256 -11.02 1.78 -26.46
CA VAL A 256 -10.72 1.00 -25.25
C VAL A 256 -9.62 1.69 -24.43
N VAL A 257 -8.59 2.19 -25.09
CA VAL A 257 -7.47 2.91 -24.45
C VAL A 257 -7.97 4.21 -23.80
N TRP A 258 -8.79 4.98 -24.51
CA TRP A 258 -9.38 6.21 -23.97
C TRP A 258 -10.35 5.95 -22.82
N ALA A 259 -11.15 4.88 -22.90
CA ALA A 259 -12.06 4.50 -21.83
C ALA A 259 -11.30 4.22 -20.53
N ALA A 260 -10.20 3.46 -20.56
CA ALA A 260 -9.41 3.24 -19.35
C ALA A 260 -8.67 4.49 -18.88
N ALA A 261 -8.16 5.33 -19.80
CA ALA A 261 -7.55 6.60 -19.43
C ALA A 261 -8.54 7.50 -18.66
N ALA A 262 -9.82 7.46 -19.02
CA ALA A 262 -10.89 8.21 -18.35
C ALA A 262 -11.24 7.70 -16.95
N ILE A 263 -10.92 6.45 -16.59
CA ILE A 263 -11.17 5.89 -15.25
C ILE A 263 -10.39 6.66 -14.19
N PHE A 264 -9.14 7.05 -14.48
CA PHE A 264 -8.29 7.74 -13.51
C PHE A 264 -8.84 9.11 -13.04
N PRO A 265 -9.17 10.07 -13.92
CA PRO A 265 -9.77 11.33 -13.49
C PRO A 265 -11.16 11.14 -12.87
N MET A 266 -11.94 10.17 -13.35
CA MET A 266 -13.24 9.82 -12.75
C MET A 266 -13.07 9.38 -11.29
N PHE A 267 -12.07 8.55 -11.01
CA PHE A 267 -11.77 8.09 -9.65
C PHE A 267 -11.40 9.26 -8.72
N ILE A 268 -10.62 10.24 -9.20
CA ILE A 268 -10.27 11.44 -8.43
C ILE A 268 -11.51 12.30 -8.16
N LEU A 269 -12.36 12.50 -9.17
CA LEU A 269 -13.58 13.31 -9.06
C LEU A 269 -14.58 12.71 -8.06
N ILE A 270 -14.66 11.39 -7.96
CA ILE A 270 -15.55 10.70 -7.02
C ILE A 270 -14.92 10.63 -5.62
N SER A 271 -13.65 10.22 -5.52
CA SER A 271 -13.01 9.96 -4.23
C SER A 271 -12.59 11.23 -3.49
N GLY A 272 -12.26 12.31 -4.21
CA GLY A 272 -11.82 13.59 -3.63
C GLY A 272 -12.86 14.21 -2.69
N PRO A 273 -14.09 14.51 -3.17
CA PRO A 273 -15.16 15.05 -2.34
C PRO A 273 -15.51 14.13 -1.18
N PHE A 274 -15.60 12.82 -1.42
CA PHE A 274 -15.91 11.83 -0.40
C PHE A 274 -14.87 11.82 0.72
N SER A 275 -13.58 11.81 0.38
CA SER A 275 -12.48 11.87 1.35
C SER A 275 -12.54 13.14 2.20
N SER A 276 -12.88 14.28 1.59
CA SER A 276 -13.02 15.55 2.32
C SER A 276 -14.20 15.55 3.30
N ALA A 277 -15.32 14.95 2.91
CA ALA A 277 -16.50 14.82 3.76
C ALA A 277 -16.23 13.88 4.94
N MET A 278 -15.62 12.72 4.68
CA MET A 278 -15.25 11.76 5.71
C MET A 278 -14.27 12.37 6.73
N ARG A 279 -13.30 13.17 6.28
CA ARG A 279 -12.36 13.85 7.19
C ARG A 279 -13.07 14.75 8.18
N ARG A 280 -14.04 15.55 7.73
CA ARG A 280 -14.84 16.43 8.61
C ARG A 280 -15.64 15.64 9.65
N VAL A 281 -16.14 14.45 9.29
CA VAL A 281 -16.86 13.59 10.23
C VAL A 281 -15.91 13.02 11.28
N GLN A 282 -14.74 12.52 10.87
CA GLN A 282 -13.73 12.00 11.80
C GLN A 282 -13.20 13.09 12.75
N GLU A 283 -12.98 14.31 12.25
CA GLU A 283 -12.60 15.47 13.09
C GLU A 283 -13.65 15.73 14.17
N ARG A 284 -14.93 15.80 13.81
CA ARG A 284 -16.04 16.00 14.77
C ARG A 284 -16.14 14.87 15.79
N SER A 285 -15.97 13.62 15.36
CA SER A 285 -16.00 12.46 16.23
C SER A 285 -14.86 12.49 17.26
N ARG A 286 -13.64 12.89 16.85
CA ARG A 286 -12.50 13.05 17.77
C ARG A 286 -12.74 14.14 18.81
N ILE A 287 -13.31 15.27 18.40
CA ILE A 287 -13.64 16.37 19.32
C ILE A 287 -14.68 15.91 20.35
N ALA A 288 -15.75 15.25 19.91
CA ALA A 288 -16.78 14.73 20.81
C ALA A 288 -16.25 13.64 21.76
N GLY A 289 -15.33 12.78 21.30
CA GLY A 289 -14.66 11.80 22.15
C GLY A 289 -13.74 12.45 23.19
N ALA A 290 -13.01 13.49 22.79
CA ALA A 290 -12.15 14.25 23.70
C ALA A 290 -12.95 14.94 24.81
N SER A 291 -14.06 15.61 24.47
CA SER A 291 -14.92 16.26 25.46
C SER A 291 -15.54 15.25 26.43
N THR A 292 -16.01 14.10 25.93
CA THR A 292 -16.58 13.05 26.79
C THR A 292 -15.55 12.49 27.78
N THR A 293 -14.28 12.41 27.38
CA THR A 293 -13.20 11.86 28.21
C THR A 293 -12.61 12.89 29.17
N SER A 294 -12.63 14.18 28.84
CA SER A 294 -12.12 15.25 29.71
C SER A 294 -13.10 15.63 30.83
N THR A 295 -14.36 15.19 30.75
CA THR A 295 -15.39 15.45 31.78
C THR A 295 -15.44 14.35 32.86
N ILE A 296 -14.59 13.33 32.78
CA ILE A 296 -14.42 12.24 33.77
C ILE A 296 -13.07 12.43 34.48
#